data_AF-A0A438VDY1-F1
#
_entry.id   AF-A0A438VDY1-F1
#
_cell.length_a   1.000
_cell.length_b   1.000
_cell.length_c   1.000
_cell.angle_alpha   90.00
_cell.angle_beta   90.00
_cell.angle_gamma   90.00
#
_symmetry.space_group_name_H-M   'P 1'
#
loop_
_entity.id
_entity.type
_entity.pdbx_description
1 polymer ?
#
loop_
_entity_poly.entity_id
_entity_poly.type
_entity_poly.pdbx_seq_one_letter_code
_entity_poly.pdbx_strand_id
1 'polypeptide(L)' 'YYRYALLGVDGVSEVASVGGFVKDYEVTLQNDSLIRYNLNLEQVANAIKNSNNDTGGGVILENGFEKIIRSHGYIQS' A
#
# COMPACT_ATOMS: atom_id res chain seq x y z
N TYR A 1 14.02 -3.01 11.57
CA TYR A 1 14.09 -4.22 12.41
C TYR A 1 14.42 -3.88 13.87
N TYR A 2 15.53 -3.18 14.14
CA TYR A 2 15.97 -2.87 15.52
C TYR A 2 15.00 -2.03 16.36
N ARG A 3 14.25 -1.10 15.76
CA ARG A 3 13.26 -0.28 16.48
C ARG A 3 12.23 -1.10 17.26
N TYR A 4 11.68 -2.15 16.65
CA TYR A 4 10.67 -3.00 17.28
C TYR A 4 11.26 -3.89 18.39
N ALA A 5 12.50 -4.36 18.22
CA ALA A 5 13.18 -5.15 19.25
C ALA A 5 13.53 -4.32 20.48
N LEU A 6 13.91 -3.05 20.30
CA LEU A 6 14.31 -2.16 21.39
C LEU A 6 13.12 -1.59 22.17
N LEU A 7 11.97 -1.36 21.52
CA LEU A 7 10.73 -0.94 22.19
C LEU A 7 10.16 -2.01 23.15
N GLY A 8 10.56 -3.27 23.02
CA GLY A 8 10.10 -4.36 23.89
C GLY A 8 10.93 -4.54 25.17
N VAL A 9 12.00 -3.76 25.35
CA VAL A 9 12.89 -3.87 26.52
C VAL A 9 12.32 -3.03 27.66
N ASP A 10 12.25 -3.62 28.85
CA ASP A 10 11.77 -2.93 30.05
C ASP A 10 12.60 -1.67 30.36
N GLY A 11 11.93 -0.57 30.64
CA GLY A 11 12.56 0.75 30.85
C GLY A 11 12.80 1.60 29.59
N VAL A 12 12.43 1.13 28.39
CA VAL A 12 12.51 1.94 27.15
C VAL A 12 11.16 2.63 26.88
N SER A 13 11.12 3.96 26.97
CA SER A 13 9.89 4.74 26.69
C SER A 13 9.66 5.01 25.20
N GLU A 14 10.73 5.23 24.42
CA GLU A 14 10.63 5.47 22.98
C GLU A 14 11.97 5.16 22.27
N VAL A 15 11.89 4.77 21.00
CA VAL A 15 13.07 4.59 20.12
C VAL A 15 12.89 5.48 18.89
N ALA A 16 13.54 6.63 18.91
CA ALA A 16 13.58 7.56 17.78
C ALA A 16 14.67 7.15 16.79
N SER A 17 14.32 7.12 15.50
CA SER A 17 15.31 6.94 14.42
C SER A 17 15.94 8.29 14.09
N VAL A 18 17.28 8.36 14.04
CA VAL A 18 18.01 9.55 13.58
C VAL A 18 18.76 9.19 12.30
N GLY A 19 18.36 9.84 11.19
CA GLY A 19 18.88 9.53 9.86
C GLY A 19 18.37 8.20 9.27
N GLY A 20 18.84 7.87 8.06
CA GLY A 20 18.45 6.67 7.30
C GLY A 20 17.65 6.98 6.05
N PHE A 21 17.66 6.06 5.09
CA PHE A 21 16.90 6.16 3.83
C PHE A 21 15.56 5.45 4.00
N VAL A 22 14.46 6.18 3.81
CA VAL A 22 13.12 5.60 3.69
C VAL A 22 12.92 5.21 2.23
N LYS A 23 12.38 4.01 1.99
CA LYS A 23 12.06 3.59 0.62
C LYS A 23 10.84 4.36 0.16
N ASP A 24 11.05 5.31 -0.74
CA ASP A 24 9.99 6.06 -1.40
C ASP A 24 9.80 5.53 -2.83
N TYR A 25 8.55 5.52 -3.28
CA TYR A 25 8.20 5.17 -4.66
C TYR A 25 7.75 6.43 -5.37
N GLU A 26 8.53 6.84 -6.38
CA GLU A 26 8.23 8.00 -7.21
C GLU A 26 7.57 7.56 -8.51
N VAL A 27 6.47 8.23 -8.88
CA VAL A 27 5.77 8.00 -10.14
C VAL A 27 5.98 9.22 -11.04
N THR A 28 6.82 9.08 -12.06
CA THR A 28 7.07 10.12 -13.05
C THR A 28 6.08 10.00 -14.21
N LEU A 29 5.35 11.09 -14.50
CA LEU A 29 4.37 11.13 -15.58
C LEU A 29 4.91 11.91 -16.79
N GLN A 30 4.65 11.39 -18.00
CA GLN A 30 4.97 12.07 -19.24
C GLN A 30 3.77 12.89 -19.72
N ASN A 31 3.96 14.21 -19.89
CA ASN A 31 2.88 15.13 -20.25
C ASN A 31 2.25 14.80 -21.63
N ASP A 32 3.07 14.40 -22.60
CA ASP A 32 2.60 14.02 -23.94
C ASP A 32 1.63 12.84 -23.92
N SER A 33 1.85 11.89 -23.00
CA SER A 33 0.96 10.74 -22.79
C SER A 33 -0.36 11.18 -22.15
N LEU A 34 -0.32 12.09 -21.16
CA LEU A 34 -1.54 12.63 -20.54
C LEU A 34 -2.43 13.32 -21.59
N ILE A 35 -1.84 14.16 -22.45
CA ILE A 35 -2.57 14.84 -23.52
C ILE A 35 -3.14 13.83 -24.52
N ARG A 36 -2.33 12.85 -24.95
CA ARG A 36 -2.76 11.81 -25.90
C ARG A 36 -3.96 11.01 -25.39
N TYR A 37 -3.99 10.70 -24.09
CA TYR A 37 -5.07 9.95 -23.48
C TYR A 37 -6.18 10.84 -22.90
N ASN A 38 -6.08 12.17 -23.08
CA ASN A 38 -7.00 13.15 -22.51
C ASN A 38 -7.22 12.94 -20.99
N LEU A 39 -6.12 12.64 -20.28
CA LEU A 39 -6.09 12.41 -18.85
C LEU A 39 -5.56 13.65 -18.14
N ASN A 40 -6.17 13.98 -17.02
CA ASN A 40 -5.66 14.98 -16.10
C ASN A 40 -4.79 14.32 -15.01
N LEU A 41 -3.97 15.14 -14.34
CA LEU A 41 -3.08 14.65 -13.27
C LEU A 41 -3.86 14.04 -12.10
N GLU A 42 -5.01 14.63 -11.76
CA GLU A 42 -5.85 14.20 -10.64
C GLU A 42 -6.43 12.80 -10.86
N GLN A 43 -6.82 12.46 -12.10
CA GLN A 43 -7.31 11.15 -12.50
C GLN A 43 -6.25 10.09 -12.31
N VAL A 44 -5.00 10.37 -12.69
CA VAL A 44 -3.89 9.43 -12.50
C VAL A 44 -3.57 9.25 -11.02
N ALA A 45 -3.52 10.35 -10.25
CA ALA A 45 -3.29 10.28 -8.81
C ALA A 45 -4.40 9.49 -8.08
N ASN A 46 -5.66 9.73 -8.42
CA ASN A 46 -6.80 9.01 -7.86
C ASN A 46 -6.80 7.53 -8.27
N ALA A 47 -6.45 7.21 -9.51
CA ALA A 47 -6.35 5.83 -9.98
C ALA A 47 -5.28 5.05 -9.19
N ILE A 48 -4.08 5.62 -9.02
CA ILE A 48 -3.00 4.99 -8.23
C ILE A 48 -3.43 4.79 -6.78
N LYS A 49 -4.08 5.79 -6.17
CA LYS A 49 -4.57 5.70 -4.79
C LYS A 49 -5.61 4.59 -4.63
N ASN A 50 -6.53 4.48 -5.58
CA ASN A 50 -7.58 3.47 -5.56
C ASN A 50 -7.07 2.07 -5.92
N SER A 51 -6.01 1.97 -6.71
CA SER A 51 -5.40 0.68 -7.08
C SER A 51 -4.41 0.16 -6.06
N ASN A 52 -4.14 0.88 -4.96
CA ASN A 52 -3.35 0.40 -3.83
C ASN A 52 -4.25 0.06 -2.64
N ASN A 53 -5.32 -0.68 -2.90
CA ASN A 53 -6.24 -1.11 -1.85
C ASN A 53 -6.52 -2.61 -2.02
N ASP A 54 -6.47 -3.33 -0.89
CA ASP A 54 -6.75 -4.76 -0.85
C ASP A 54 -8.12 -4.98 -0.21
N THR A 55 -9.09 -5.40 -1.00
CA THR A 55 -10.47 -5.61 -0.52
C THR A 55 -10.68 -7.10 -0.22
N GLY A 56 -11.11 -7.42 1.00
CA GLY A 56 -11.60 -8.75 1.33
C GLY A 56 -12.90 -9.05 0.59
N GLY A 57 -12.97 -10.15 -0.15
CA GLY A 57 -14.12 -10.55 -0.96
C GLY A 57 -15.25 -11.21 -0.18
N GLY A 58 -15.22 -11.13 1.16
CA GLY A 58 -16.20 -11.78 2.04
C GLY A 58 -16.00 -13.29 2.17
N VAL A 59 -17.04 -13.98 2.65
CA VAL A 59 -17.06 -15.42 2.89
C VAL A 59 -18.18 -16.06 2.10
N ILE A 60 -17.89 -17.18 1.41
CA ILE A 60 -18.91 -18.01 0.79
C ILE A 60 -19.06 -19.28 1.63
N LEU A 61 -20.30 -19.62 1.96
CA LEU A 61 -20.65 -20.90 2.58
C LEU A 61 -20.95 -21.91 1.47
N GLU A 62 -20.04 -22.86 1.26
CA GLU A 62 -20.22 -23.98 0.34
C GLU A 62 -20.13 -25.29 1.12
N ASN A 63 -21.16 -26.14 1.00
CA ASN A 63 -21.19 -27.48 1.58
C ASN A 63 -20.88 -27.53 3.10
N GLY A 64 -21.26 -26.49 3.85
CA GLY A 64 -21.00 -26.40 5.29
C GLY A 64 -19.59 -25.93 5.67
N PHE A 65 -18.76 -25.54 4.70
CA PHE A 65 -17.44 -24.95 4.92
C PHE A 65 -17.45 -23.46 4.56
N GLU A 66 -16.77 -22.66 5.39
CA GLU A 66 -16.57 -21.24 5.16
C GLU A 66 -15.32 -21.02 4.31
N LYS A 67 -15.50 -20.48 3.10
CA LYS A 67 -14.41 -20.17 2.19
C LYS A 67 -14.20 -18.65 2.15
N ILE A 68 -13.05 -18.21 2.63
CA ILE A 68 -12.65 -16.80 2.63
C ILE A 68 -12.20 -16.42 1.23
N ILE A 69 -12.85 -15.42 0.64
CA ILE A 69 -12.40 -14.81 -0.61
C ILE A 69 -11.53 -13.61 -0.25
N ARG A 70 -10.30 -13.62 -0.76
CA ARG A 70 -9.36 -12.49 -0.63
C ARG A 70 -9.02 -12.01 -2.05
N SER A 71 -9.25 -10.74 -2.33
CA SER A 71 -8.64 -10.08 -3.49
C SER A 71 -7.17 -9.81 -3.16
N HIS A 72 -6.32 -9.65 -4.17
CA HIS A 72 -4.96 -9.14 -4.00
C HIS A 72 -4.83 -7.87 -4.84
N GLY A 73 -4.90 -6.71 -4.18
CA GLY A 73 -4.95 -5.39 -4.83
C GLY A 73 -3.78 -4.46 -4.50
N TYR A 74 -2.71 -4.95 -3.88
CA TYR A 74 -1.53 -4.11 -3.62
C TYR A 74 -0.69 -3.94 -4.88
N ILE A 75 -0.28 -2.70 -5.16
CA ILE A 75 0.67 -2.40 -6.22
C ILE A 75 2.02 -3.04 -5.84
N GLN A 76 2.49 -3.97 -6.66
CA GLN A 76 3.83 -4.52 -6.54
C GLN A 76 4.81 -3.63 -7.32
N SER A 77 5.92 -3.29 -6.68
CA SER A 77 7.00 -2.47 -7.24
C SER A 77 8.16 -3.31 -7.76
#